data_AF-A0A959FT86-F1
#
_entry.id   AF-A0A959FT86-F1
#
_cell.length_a   1.000
_cell.length_b   1.000
_cell.length_c   1.000
_cell.angle_alpha   90.00
_cell.angle_beta   90.00
_cell.angle_gamma   90.00
#
_symmetry.space_group_name_H-M   'P 1'
#
loop_
_entity.id
_entity.type
_entity.pdbx_description
1 polymer ?
#
loop_
_entity_poly.entity_id
_entity_poly.type
_entity_poly.pdbx_seq_one_letter_code
_entity_poly.pdbx_strand_id
1 'polypeptide(L)'
;MDLQIFISKKGTKVVRATHLHQALELSNEHYPKNVKKWLTDVYQFRDGVRKAERLKDFAKRPLKEGKILDEYYLSLEFAKLICLHSKSKSKLKYAKWLSSMEDELVIANLLSKEQVLAVLDLTKAMGLVSCQLAAEQHHLQTYTDRNGGRASNWWRFRSKVLGYSSEELREQYEMLGKSAKGKSQRQMLLQLDKYEMIRTGVIDMFMAMGKPEAYAKSLGDLAKQFAAELDVELIDDRLTPNTPSIFSSEVNQELAREIKELNKGKHLEMWRPKEAV
;
A
#
# COMPACT_ATOMS: atom_id res chain seq x y z
N MET A 1 -26.23 -20.58 6.55
CA MET A 1 -24.79 -20.95 6.52
C MET A 1 -23.98 -19.68 6.68
N ASP A 2 -22.92 -19.68 7.48
CA ASP A 2 -22.11 -18.48 7.67
C ASP A 2 -21.18 -18.26 6.47
N LEU A 3 -21.27 -17.08 5.88
CA LEU A 3 -20.44 -16.69 4.75
C LEU A 3 -19.01 -16.50 5.27
N GLN A 4 -18.04 -17.17 4.64
CA GLN A 4 -16.64 -17.13 5.08
C GLN A 4 -15.84 -16.15 4.22
N ILE A 5 -15.07 -15.27 4.87
CA ILE A 5 -14.10 -14.38 4.21
C ILE A 5 -12.73 -15.07 4.20
N PHE A 6 -12.09 -15.03 3.03
CA PHE A 6 -10.73 -15.50 2.82
C PHE A 6 -9.83 -14.30 2.58
N ILE A 7 -8.58 -14.38 3.04
CA ILE A 7 -7.57 -13.34 2.80
C ILE A 7 -6.57 -13.92 1.79
N SER A 8 -6.38 -13.21 0.67
CA SER A 8 -5.37 -13.58 -0.32
C SER A 8 -3.96 -13.36 0.21
N LYS A 9 -2.94 -13.94 -0.44
CA LYS A 9 -1.53 -13.67 -0.13
C LYS A 9 -1.15 -12.18 -0.21
N LYS A 10 -1.93 -11.37 -0.93
CA LYS A 10 -1.73 -9.92 -1.07
C LYS A 10 -2.57 -9.11 -0.07
N GLY A 11 -3.23 -9.76 0.90
CA GLY A 11 -4.07 -9.11 1.90
C GLY A 11 -5.51 -8.82 1.44
N THR A 12 -5.86 -9.02 0.17
CA THR A 12 -7.22 -8.79 -0.33
C THR A 12 -8.21 -9.77 0.29
N LYS A 13 -9.26 -9.25 0.96
CA LYS A 13 -10.39 -10.04 1.47
C LYS A 13 -11.33 -10.42 0.32
N VAL A 14 -11.69 -11.70 0.23
CA VAL A 14 -12.55 -12.26 -0.83
C VAL A 14 -13.52 -13.29 -0.26
N VAL A 15 -14.65 -13.51 -0.93
CA VAL A 15 -15.59 -14.60 -0.63
C VAL A 15 -15.66 -15.59 -1.78
N ARG A 16 -16.05 -16.83 -1.50
CA ARG A 16 -16.29 -17.83 -2.55
C ARG A 16 -17.68 -17.66 -3.14
N ALA A 17 -17.80 -17.76 -4.47
CA ALA A 17 -19.08 -17.68 -5.16
C ALA A 17 -20.05 -18.78 -4.71
N THR A 18 -19.56 -20.01 -4.50
CA THR A 18 -20.37 -21.10 -3.92
C THR A 18 -20.92 -20.76 -2.54
N HIS A 19 -20.06 -20.24 -1.65
CA HIS A 19 -20.46 -19.88 -0.29
C HIS A 19 -21.46 -18.72 -0.29
N LEU A 20 -21.28 -17.73 -1.16
CA LEU A 20 -22.21 -16.62 -1.31
C LEU A 20 -23.56 -17.10 -1.85
N HIS A 21 -23.57 -17.98 -2.85
CA HIS A 21 -24.78 -18.54 -3.43
C HIS A 21 -25.59 -19.36 -2.40
N GLN A 22 -24.90 -20.18 -1.61
CA GLN A 22 -25.50 -20.94 -0.51
C GLN A 22 -26.01 -20.02 0.62
N ALA A 23 -25.24 -18.99 0.98
CA ALA A 23 -25.65 -17.99 1.97
C ALA A 23 -26.91 -17.23 1.53
N LEU A 24 -27.07 -16.99 0.23
CA LEU A 24 -28.26 -16.39 -0.35
C LEU A 24 -29.42 -17.39 -0.53
N GLU A 25 -29.27 -18.64 -0.11
CA GLU A 25 -30.31 -19.67 -0.16
C GLU A 25 -30.89 -19.86 -1.59
N LEU A 26 -30.02 -19.72 -2.60
CA LEU A 26 -30.40 -19.91 -3.99
C LEU A 26 -30.37 -21.39 -4.36
N SER A 27 -31.21 -21.82 -5.30
CA SER A 27 -31.20 -23.23 -5.77
C SER A 27 -29.85 -23.61 -6.35
N ASN A 28 -29.27 -24.71 -5.86
CA ASN A 28 -27.96 -25.24 -6.27
C ASN A 28 -27.92 -25.56 -7.77
N GLU A 29 -29.03 -26.03 -8.34
CA GLU A 29 -29.16 -26.33 -9.77
C GLU A 29 -28.97 -25.10 -10.66
N HIS A 30 -29.24 -23.91 -10.10
CA HIS A 30 -29.08 -22.65 -10.81
C HIS A 30 -27.73 -22.00 -10.57
N TYR A 31 -26.81 -22.63 -9.85
CA TYR A 31 -25.49 -22.07 -9.56
C TYR A 31 -24.75 -21.60 -10.83
N PRO A 32 -24.57 -22.43 -11.89
CA PRO A 32 -23.84 -22.00 -13.08
C PRO A 32 -24.49 -20.80 -13.78
N LYS A 33 -25.84 -20.80 -13.84
CA LYS A 33 -26.62 -19.72 -14.46
C LYS A 33 -26.52 -18.42 -13.66
N ASN A 34 -26.63 -18.52 -12.33
CA ASN A 34 -26.55 -17.36 -11.43
C ASN A 34 -25.16 -16.73 -11.46
N VAL A 35 -24.11 -17.55 -11.38
CA VAL A 35 -22.73 -17.05 -11.44
C VAL A 35 -22.44 -16.41 -12.80
N LYS A 36 -22.81 -17.06 -13.90
CA LYS A 36 -22.66 -16.47 -15.24
C LYS A 36 -23.37 -15.12 -15.32
N LYS A 37 -24.61 -15.03 -14.81
CA LYS A 37 -25.33 -13.76 -14.73
C LYS A 37 -24.55 -12.73 -13.92
N TRP A 38 -24.13 -13.07 -12.69
CA TRP A 38 -23.37 -12.16 -11.82
C TRP A 38 -22.13 -11.59 -12.50
N LEU A 39 -21.37 -12.40 -13.22
CA LEU A 39 -20.15 -11.94 -13.89
C LEU A 39 -20.43 -11.04 -15.10
N THR A 40 -21.63 -11.11 -15.69
CA THR A 40 -21.99 -10.38 -16.93
C THR A 40 -22.93 -9.20 -16.73
N ASP A 41 -23.57 -9.10 -15.56
CA ASP A 41 -24.51 -8.04 -15.20
C ASP A 41 -23.79 -6.70 -14.96
N VAL A 42 -24.57 -5.62 -14.92
CA VAL A 42 -24.07 -4.27 -14.67
C VAL A 42 -24.32 -3.89 -13.22
N TYR A 43 -23.29 -3.37 -12.55
CA TYR A 43 -23.37 -2.93 -11.16
C TYR A 43 -22.80 -1.53 -10.98
N GLN A 44 -23.28 -0.83 -9.95
CA GLN A 44 -22.72 0.42 -9.48
C GLN A 44 -21.54 0.13 -8.54
N PHE A 45 -20.35 -0.02 -9.09
CA PHE A 45 -19.11 -0.04 -8.31
C PHE A 45 -18.75 1.38 -7.87
N ARG A 46 -17.82 1.50 -6.92
CA ARG A 46 -17.30 2.79 -6.43
C ARG A 46 -16.65 3.62 -7.53
N ASP A 47 -16.03 2.95 -8.50
CA ASP A 47 -15.37 3.57 -9.65
C ASP A 47 -16.31 3.80 -10.85
N GLY A 48 -17.60 3.44 -10.73
CA GLY A 48 -18.62 3.74 -11.72
C GLY A 48 -19.58 2.59 -12.03
N VAL A 49 -20.49 2.83 -12.98
CA VAL A 49 -21.44 1.82 -13.47
C VAL A 49 -20.76 0.99 -14.55
N ARG A 50 -20.45 -0.27 -14.25
CA ARG A 50 -19.75 -1.18 -15.17
C ARG A 50 -20.03 -2.65 -14.89
N LYS A 51 -19.53 -3.53 -15.75
CA LYS A 51 -19.48 -4.98 -15.51
C LYS A 51 -18.31 -5.34 -14.61
N ALA A 52 -18.39 -6.51 -13.97
CA ALA A 52 -17.30 -7.02 -13.15
C ALA A 52 -16.05 -7.33 -13.98
N GLU A 53 -14.87 -6.96 -13.49
CA GLU A 53 -13.58 -7.11 -14.14
C GLU A 53 -12.77 -8.25 -13.50
N ARG A 54 -12.12 -9.06 -14.34
CA ARG A 54 -11.28 -10.17 -13.91
C ARG A 54 -10.02 -9.63 -13.23
N LEU A 55 -9.59 -10.26 -12.13
CA LEU A 55 -8.47 -9.89 -11.26
C LEU A 55 -8.66 -8.59 -10.45
N LYS A 56 -9.79 -7.90 -10.63
CA LYS A 56 -10.19 -6.74 -9.84
C LYS A 56 -11.36 -7.10 -8.93
N ASP A 57 -12.48 -7.51 -9.52
CA ASP A 57 -13.71 -7.83 -8.79
C ASP A 57 -13.88 -9.34 -8.57
N PHE A 58 -13.33 -10.15 -9.48
CA PHE A 58 -13.38 -11.60 -9.34
C PHE A 58 -12.16 -12.32 -9.93
N ALA A 59 -11.89 -13.53 -9.45
CA ALA A 59 -10.87 -14.41 -10.01
C ALA A 59 -11.35 -15.86 -10.04
N LYS A 60 -11.09 -16.56 -11.14
CA LYS A 60 -11.37 -17.99 -11.25
C LYS A 60 -10.38 -18.77 -10.38
N ARG A 61 -10.89 -19.67 -9.55
CA ARG A 61 -10.06 -20.57 -8.76
C ARG A 61 -9.55 -21.71 -9.67
N PRO A 62 -8.27 -22.09 -9.62
CA PRO A 62 -7.79 -23.27 -10.33
C PRO A 62 -8.56 -24.50 -9.83
N LEU A 63 -9.15 -25.26 -10.76
CA LEU A 63 -9.89 -26.47 -10.42
C LEU A 63 -8.92 -27.50 -9.83
N LYS A 64 -9.32 -28.11 -8.71
CA LYS A 64 -8.70 -29.36 -8.25
C LYS A 64 -9.28 -30.49 -9.10
N GLU A 65 -8.45 -31.49 -9.42
CA GLU A 65 -8.87 -32.69 -10.17
C GLU A 65 -10.20 -33.25 -9.64
N GLY A 66 -11.11 -33.57 -10.55
CA GLY A 66 -12.42 -34.17 -10.24
C GLY A 66 -13.57 -33.20 -9.93
N LYS A 67 -13.37 -31.88 -9.92
CA LYS A 67 -14.48 -30.91 -9.80
C LYS A 67 -15.00 -30.44 -11.16
N ILE A 68 -16.31 -30.55 -11.37
CA ILE A 68 -16.99 -30.18 -12.62
C ILE A 68 -17.44 -28.71 -12.62
N LEU A 69 -17.64 -28.12 -11.45
CA LEU A 69 -18.14 -26.75 -11.31
C LEU A 69 -17.02 -25.73 -11.18
N ASP A 70 -17.11 -24.68 -12.00
CA ASP A 70 -16.25 -23.51 -11.90
C ASP A 70 -16.48 -22.78 -10.57
N GLU A 71 -15.38 -22.49 -9.86
CA GLU A 71 -15.40 -21.73 -8.60
C GLU A 71 -14.73 -20.37 -8.79
N TYR A 72 -15.29 -19.35 -8.16
CA TYR A 72 -14.79 -17.98 -8.25
C TYR A 72 -14.57 -17.37 -6.87
N TYR A 73 -13.50 -16.59 -6.74
CA TYR A 73 -13.32 -15.64 -5.66
C TYR A 73 -13.91 -14.30 -6.07
N LEU A 74 -14.68 -13.69 -5.19
CA LEU A 74 -15.35 -12.40 -5.39
C LEU A 74 -14.81 -11.40 -4.37
N SER A 75 -14.57 -10.16 -4.80
CA SER A 75 -14.26 -9.06 -3.89
C SER A 75 -15.45 -8.80 -2.94
N LEU A 76 -15.19 -8.20 -1.78
CA LEU A 76 -16.26 -7.88 -0.83
C LEU A 76 -17.29 -6.91 -1.43
N GLU A 77 -16.81 -5.90 -2.15
CA GLU A 77 -17.66 -4.94 -2.85
C GLU A 77 -18.56 -5.64 -3.89
N PHE A 78 -17.97 -6.51 -4.71
CA PHE A 78 -18.74 -7.23 -5.73
C PHE A 78 -19.76 -8.20 -5.11
N ALA A 79 -19.37 -8.93 -4.06
CA ALA A 79 -20.27 -9.80 -3.32
C ALA A 79 -21.44 -9.02 -2.69
N LYS A 80 -21.18 -7.82 -2.15
CA LYS A 80 -22.21 -6.92 -1.61
C LYS A 80 -23.19 -6.50 -2.70
N LEU A 81 -22.68 -6.11 -3.87
CA LEU A 81 -23.51 -5.73 -5.02
C LEU A 81 -24.37 -6.91 -5.51
N ILE A 82 -23.82 -8.12 -5.55
CA ILE A 82 -24.57 -9.35 -5.86
C ILE A 82 -25.69 -9.58 -4.83
N CYS A 83 -25.41 -9.43 -3.53
CA CYS A 83 -26.43 -9.53 -2.48
C CYS A 83 -27.58 -8.54 -2.74
N LEU A 84 -27.26 -7.25 -2.94
CA LEU A 84 -28.28 -6.21 -3.15
C LEU A 84 -29.17 -6.48 -4.37
N HIS A 85 -28.59 -7.01 -5.45
CA HIS A 85 -29.30 -7.37 -6.69
C HIS A 85 -30.00 -8.74 -6.64
N SER A 86 -29.81 -9.51 -5.56
CA SER A 86 -30.45 -10.81 -5.39
C SER A 86 -31.95 -10.67 -5.03
N LYS A 87 -32.71 -11.73 -5.33
CA LYS A 87 -34.10 -11.91 -4.88
C LYS A 87 -34.20 -12.68 -3.55
N SER A 88 -33.08 -13.04 -2.94
CA SER A 88 -33.03 -13.75 -1.66
C SER A 88 -33.62 -12.93 -0.51
N LYS A 89 -34.33 -13.60 0.42
CA LYS A 89 -34.80 -12.99 1.68
C LYS A 89 -33.64 -12.60 2.60
N SER A 90 -32.54 -13.34 2.54
CA SER A 90 -31.34 -13.14 3.36
C SER A 90 -30.40 -12.06 2.80
N LYS A 91 -30.78 -11.40 1.69
CA LYS A 91 -29.90 -10.43 1.00
C LYS A 91 -29.46 -9.25 1.85
N LEU A 92 -30.37 -8.69 2.65
CA LEU A 92 -30.06 -7.50 3.46
C LEU A 92 -29.07 -7.84 4.59
N LYS A 93 -29.22 -9.02 5.20
CA LYS A 93 -28.32 -9.52 6.26
C LYS A 93 -26.89 -9.58 5.74
N TYR A 94 -26.67 -10.27 4.62
CA TYR A 94 -25.33 -10.44 4.06
C TYR A 94 -24.80 -9.16 3.41
N ALA A 95 -25.64 -8.31 2.82
CA ALA A 95 -25.21 -7.01 2.31
C ALA A 95 -24.70 -6.09 3.44
N LYS A 96 -25.40 -6.01 4.58
CA LYS A 96 -24.96 -5.23 5.75
C LYS A 96 -23.65 -5.77 6.33
N TRP A 97 -23.54 -7.09 6.46
CA TRP A 97 -22.34 -7.73 6.98
C TRP A 97 -21.12 -7.56 6.06
N LEU A 98 -21.31 -7.68 4.74
CA LEU A 98 -20.24 -7.39 3.78
C LEU A 98 -19.86 -5.90 3.78
N SER A 99 -20.83 -5.00 3.97
CA SER A 99 -20.57 -3.56 4.11
C SER A 99 -19.74 -3.23 5.33
N SER A 100 -20.05 -3.76 6.51
CA SER A 100 -19.26 -3.47 7.72
C SER A 100 -17.79 -3.93 7.56
N MET A 101 -17.57 -5.04 6.87
CA MET A 101 -16.23 -5.56 6.58
C MET A 101 -15.47 -4.74 5.53
N GLU A 102 -16.19 -4.04 4.65
CA GLU A 102 -15.66 -3.11 3.65
C GLU A 102 -15.37 -1.73 4.27
N ASP A 103 -16.24 -1.26 5.17
CA ASP A 103 -16.10 0.01 5.88
C ASP A 103 -14.91 -0.03 6.84
N GLU A 104 -14.65 -1.15 7.52
CA GLU A 104 -13.39 -1.36 8.27
C GLU A 104 -12.14 -1.19 7.39
N LEU A 105 -12.19 -1.62 6.12
CA LEU A 105 -11.07 -1.46 5.19
C LEU A 105 -10.92 -0.01 4.69
N VAL A 106 -12.04 0.68 4.47
CA VAL A 106 -12.01 2.09 4.06
C VAL A 106 -11.55 2.98 5.20
N ILE A 107 -12.08 2.77 6.41
CA ILE A 107 -11.70 3.51 7.61
C ILE A 107 -10.23 3.23 7.94
N ALA A 108 -9.73 1.99 7.76
CA ALA A 108 -8.30 1.69 7.90
C ALA A 108 -7.41 2.41 6.86
N ASN A 109 -7.98 2.86 5.73
CA ASN A 109 -7.28 3.60 4.68
C ASN A 109 -7.47 5.13 4.79
N LEU A 110 -8.39 5.61 5.62
CA LEU A 110 -8.57 7.05 5.88
C LEU A 110 -7.59 7.49 6.97
N LEU A 111 -6.82 8.54 6.67
CA LEU A 111 -5.93 9.15 7.65
C LEU A 111 -6.72 10.09 8.57
N SER A 112 -6.45 10.03 9.87
CA SER A 112 -6.92 11.07 10.81
C SER A 112 -6.21 12.40 10.52
N LYS A 113 -6.76 13.51 11.03
CA LYS A 113 -6.12 14.83 10.93
C LYS A 113 -4.70 14.79 11.49
N GLU A 114 -4.50 14.13 12.62
CA GLU A 114 -3.21 13.97 13.28
C GLU A 114 -2.24 13.18 12.40
N GLN A 115 -2.73 12.12 11.73
CA GLN A 115 -1.91 11.33 10.80
C GLN A 115 -1.48 12.14 9.58
N VAL A 116 -2.37 12.97 9.03
CA VAL A 116 -2.01 13.87 7.92
C VAL A 116 -0.93 14.87 8.34
N LEU A 117 -1.07 15.50 9.50
CA LEU A 117 -0.07 16.41 10.05
C LEU A 117 1.26 15.69 10.34
N ALA A 118 1.21 14.47 10.84
CA ALA A 118 2.42 13.68 11.05
C ALA A 118 3.13 13.32 9.74
N VAL A 119 2.41 13.08 8.64
CA VAL A 119 3.02 12.89 7.31
C VAL A 119 3.69 14.18 6.83
N LEU A 120 3.12 15.34 7.13
CA LEU A 120 3.74 16.64 6.84
C LEU A 120 5.08 16.80 7.58
N ASP A 121 5.11 16.48 8.88
CA ASP A 121 6.34 16.55 9.68
C ASP A 121 7.39 15.53 9.20
N LEU A 122 6.95 14.32 8.86
CA LEU A 122 7.79 13.29 8.25
C LEU A 122 8.39 13.76 6.92
N THR A 123 7.61 14.47 6.11
CA THR A 123 8.07 15.03 4.83
C THR A 123 9.23 16.00 5.06
N LYS A 124 9.11 16.91 6.04
CA LYS A 124 10.19 17.84 6.42
C LYS A 124 11.42 17.11 6.95
N ALA A 125 11.22 16.13 7.83
CA ALA A 125 12.32 15.34 8.39
C ALA A 125 13.06 14.51 7.33
N MET A 126 12.35 13.98 6.34
CA MET A 126 12.94 13.26 5.21
C MET A 126 13.65 14.18 4.21
N GLY A 127 13.64 15.50 4.40
CA GLY A 127 14.58 16.41 3.74
C GLY A 127 16.04 16.17 4.17
N LEU A 128 16.25 15.59 5.36
CA LEU A 128 17.58 15.25 5.87
C LEU A 128 18.06 13.91 5.29
N VAL A 129 19.23 13.92 4.66
CA VAL A 129 19.82 12.73 4.04
C VAL A 129 20.11 11.62 5.06
N SER A 130 20.47 11.97 6.28
CA SER A 130 20.69 10.99 7.35
C SER A 130 19.42 10.22 7.74
N CYS A 131 18.25 10.88 7.77
CA CYS A 131 16.96 10.24 8.04
C CYS A 131 16.60 9.24 6.93
N GLN A 132 16.82 9.62 5.67
CA GLN A 132 16.60 8.72 4.52
C GLN A 132 17.49 7.47 4.59
N LEU A 133 18.77 7.63 4.94
CA LEU A 133 19.69 6.49 5.09
C LEU A 133 19.29 5.56 6.22
N ALA A 134 18.92 6.12 7.37
CA ALA A 134 18.51 5.32 8.50
C ALA A 134 17.25 4.51 8.17
N ALA A 135 16.25 5.14 7.53
CA ALA A 135 15.04 4.46 7.08
C ALA A 135 15.35 3.31 6.11
N GLU A 136 16.25 3.52 5.14
CA GLU A 136 16.71 2.46 4.22
C GLU A 136 17.40 1.31 4.96
N GLN A 137 18.28 1.62 5.92
CA GLN A 137 18.98 0.59 6.72
C GLN A 137 18.01 -0.24 7.56
N HIS A 138 17.04 0.41 8.21
CA HIS A 138 16.00 -0.28 9.00
C HIS A 138 15.08 -1.13 8.13
N HIS A 139 14.75 -0.66 6.92
CA HIS A 139 13.97 -1.44 5.97
C HIS A 139 14.75 -2.66 5.48
N LEU A 140 16.04 -2.50 5.17
CA LEU A 140 16.93 -3.61 4.83
C LEU A 140 17.02 -4.63 5.98
N GLN A 141 17.16 -4.19 7.22
CA GLN A 141 17.18 -5.07 8.40
C GLN A 141 15.88 -5.88 8.49
N THR A 142 14.74 -5.19 8.44
CA THR A 142 13.41 -5.83 8.48
C THR A 142 13.22 -6.84 7.33
N TYR A 143 13.70 -6.51 6.13
CA TYR A 143 13.69 -7.41 4.99
C TYR A 143 14.57 -8.64 5.26
N THR A 144 15.78 -8.43 5.78
CA THR A 144 16.76 -9.49 6.06
C THR A 144 16.21 -10.47 7.10
N ASP A 145 15.60 -9.96 8.17
CA ASP A 145 14.98 -10.77 9.23
C ASP A 145 13.85 -11.64 8.67
N ARG A 146 12.99 -11.06 7.81
CA ARG A 146 11.89 -11.78 7.14
C ARG A 146 12.37 -12.85 6.15
N ASN A 147 13.59 -12.74 5.64
CA ASN A 147 14.16 -13.64 4.65
C ASN A 147 15.22 -14.59 5.25
N GLY A 148 15.16 -14.85 6.56
CA GLY A 148 16.04 -15.81 7.23
C GLY A 148 17.50 -15.37 7.24
N GLY A 149 17.75 -14.07 7.43
CA GLY A 149 19.10 -13.51 7.51
C GLY A 149 19.75 -13.23 6.15
N ARG A 150 19.01 -13.29 5.02
CA ARG A 150 19.56 -13.11 3.67
C ARG A 150 19.13 -11.80 3.03
N ALA A 151 20.10 -11.03 2.55
CA ALA A 151 19.89 -9.74 1.88
C ALA A 151 20.09 -9.78 0.34
N SER A 152 20.36 -10.95 -0.26
CA SER A 152 20.81 -11.06 -1.66
C SER A 152 19.86 -10.46 -2.71
N ASN A 153 18.55 -10.46 -2.44
CA ASN A 153 17.53 -9.92 -3.35
C ASN A 153 17.00 -8.53 -2.93
N TRP A 154 17.66 -7.86 -1.97
CA TRP A 154 17.21 -6.59 -1.40
C TRP A 154 16.97 -5.52 -2.48
N TRP A 155 17.95 -5.24 -3.33
CA TRP A 155 17.84 -4.19 -4.35
C TRP A 155 16.73 -4.45 -5.36
N ARG A 156 16.53 -5.72 -5.74
CA ARG A 156 15.43 -6.13 -6.62
C ARG A 156 14.07 -6.00 -5.94
N PHE A 157 13.99 -6.31 -4.66
CA PHE A 157 12.78 -6.11 -3.87
C PHE A 157 12.45 -4.62 -3.71
N ARG A 158 13.43 -3.81 -3.29
CA ARG A 158 13.27 -2.38 -3.08
C ARG A 158 12.88 -1.65 -4.35
N SER A 159 13.54 -1.90 -5.49
CA SER A 159 13.16 -1.30 -6.79
C SER A 159 11.70 -1.58 -7.16
N LYS A 160 11.22 -2.81 -6.96
CA LYS A 160 9.81 -3.16 -7.16
C LYS A 160 8.85 -2.39 -6.23
N VAL A 161 9.26 -2.19 -4.97
CA VAL A 161 8.50 -1.40 -4.00
C VAL A 161 8.51 0.09 -4.37
N LEU A 162 9.62 0.63 -4.85
CA LEU A 162 9.70 2.05 -5.22
C LEU A 162 8.99 2.34 -6.55
N GLY A 163 8.93 1.35 -7.44
CA GLY A 163 8.35 1.48 -8.78
C GLY A 163 9.34 1.98 -9.82
N TYR A 164 10.64 1.98 -9.50
CA TYR A 164 11.73 2.29 -10.42
C TYR A 164 13.02 1.56 -10.01
N SER A 165 13.91 1.37 -10.97
CA SER A 165 15.24 0.77 -10.83
C SER A 165 16.35 1.78 -11.08
N SER A 166 17.59 1.44 -10.68
CA SER A 166 18.75 2.27 -11.00
C SER A 166 19.01 2.33 -12.51
N GLU A 167 18.71 1.26 -13.25
CA GLU A 167 18.81 1.19 -14.69
C GLU A 167 17.83 2.14 -15.37
N GLU A 168 16.54 2.11 -15.00
CA GLU A 168 15.52 3.03 -15.53
C GLU A 168 15.87 4.51 -15.24
N LEU A 169 16.42 4.80 -14.05
CA LEU A 169 16.89 6.15 -13.75
C LEU A 169 18.07 6.60 -14.63
N ARG A 170 18.99 5.69 -14.96
CA ARG A 170 20.10 6.01 -15.88
C ARG A 170 19.57 6.32 -17.27
N GLU A 171 18.65 5.50 -17.77
CA GLU A 171 18.01 5.71 -19.08
C GLU A 171 17.31 7.08 -19.15
N GLN A 172 16.51 7.42 -18.13
CA GLN A 172 15.85 8.73 -18.06
C GLN A 172 16.84 9.89 -18.00
N TYR A 173 17.94 9.73 -17.26
CA TYR A 173 18.98 10.74 -17.13
C TYR A 173 19.75 10.95 -18.46
N GLU A 174 20.01 9.87 -19.19
CA GLU A 174 20.65 9.88 -20.52
C GLU A 174 19.73 10.46 -21.60
N MET A 175 18.42 10.22 -21.52
CA MET A 175 17.42 10.85 -22.39
C MET A 175 17.41 12.39 -22.28
N LEU A 176 17.83 12.95 -21.15
CA LEU A 176 18.02 14.39 -20.97
C LEU A 176 19.35 14.91 -21.55
N GLY A 177 20.10 14.07 -22.27
CA GLY A 177 21.40 14.39 -22.85
C GLY A 177 22.53 14.46 -21.82
N LYS A 178 22.34 13.94 -20.60
CA LYS A 178 23.32 13.98 -19.51
C LYS A 178 24.00 12.63 -19.34
N SER A 179 25.30 12.62 -19.03
CA SER A 179 26.03 11.36 -18.75
C SER A 179 25.75 10.84 -17.34
N ALA A 180 25.26 9.61 -17.25
CA ALA A 180 25.03 8.91 -15.98
C ALA A 180 26.31 8.28 -15.38
N LYS A 181 27.44 8.32 -16.10
CA LYS A 181 28.69 7.67 -15.68
C LYS A 181 29.21 8.27 -14.38
N GLY A 182 29.41 7.41 -13.36
CA GLY A 182 29.91 7.81 -12.04
C GLY A 182 28.89 8.52 -11.15
N LYS A 183 27.63 8.67 -11.58
CA LYS A 183 26.57 9.27 -10.77
C LYS A 183 25.88 8.22 -9.88
N SER A 184 25.63 8.60 -8.63
CA SER A 184 24.81 7.79 -7.73
C SER A 184 23.31 7.97 -8.03
N GLN A 185 22.48 7.03 -7.57
CA GLN A 185 21.02 7.14 -7.67
C GLN A 185 20.50 8.48 -7.12
N ARG A 186 21.03 8.94 -5.98
CA ARG A 186 20.66 10.23 -5.39
C ARG A 186 21.04 11.41 -6.28
N GLN A 187 22.24 11.39 -6.85
CA GLN A 187 22.69 12.46 -7.75
C GLN A 187 21.83 12.53 -9.02
N MET A 188 21.35 11.39 -9.52
CA MET A 188 20.42 11.35 -10.65
C MET A 188 19.04 11.88 -10.22
N LEU A 189 18.49 11.40 -9.10
CA LEU A 189 17.20 11.87 -8.57
C LEU A 189 17.19 13.36 -8.29
N LEU A 190 18.26 13.94 -7.72
CA LEU A 190 18.36 15.38 -7.49
C LEU A 190 18.11 16.24 -8.74
N GLN A 191 18.37 15.71 -9.93
CA GLN A 191 18.15 16.43 -11.19
C GLN A 191 16.91 15.99 -11.95
N LEU A 192 16.42 14.77 -11.74
CA LEU A 192 15.21 14.25 -12.37
C LEU A 192 13.97 14.65 -11.56
N ASP A 193 13.99 14.35 -10.27
CA ASP A 193 12.91 14.57 -9.32
C ASP A 193 13.47 14.50 -7.89
N LYS A 194 13.82 15.66 -7.33
CA LYS A 194 14.42 15.72 -5.98
C LYS A 194 13.46 15.16 -4.91
N TYR A 195 12.16 15.35 -5.05
CA TYR A 195 11.17 14.92 -4.05
C TYR A 195 10.94 13.40 -4.06
N GLU A 196 11.35 12.70 -5.12
CA GLU A 196 11.38 11.24 -5.15
C GLU A 196 12.29 10.66 -4.06
N MET A 197 13.30 11.40 -3.60
CA MET A 197 14.12 11.01 -2.45
C MET A 197 13.34 11.01 -1.14
N ILE A 198 12.47 12.01 -0.93
CA ILE A 198 11.59 12.10 0.24
C ILE A 198 10.56 10.98 0.21
N ARG A 199 9.92 10.76 -0.95
CA ARG A 199 9.01 9.63 -1.18
C ARG A 199 9.66 8.30 -0.81
N THR A 200 10.86 8.07 -1.32
CA THR A 200 11.64 6.84 -1.07
C THR A 200 11.91 6.67 0.43
N GLY A 201 12.34 7.72 1.13
CA GLY A 201 12.60 7.67 2.56
C GLY A 201 11.35 7.35 3.40
N VAL A 202 10.20 7.95 3.05
CA VAL A 202 8.92 7.66 3.72
C VAL A 202 8.47 6.22 3.48
N ILE A 203 8.59 5.72 2.24
CA ILE A 203 8.28 4.32 1.93
C ILE A 203 9.17 3.38 2.74
N ASP A 204 10.48 3.61 2.76
CA ASP A 204 11.42 2.77 3.50
C ASP A 204 11.09 2.75 5.00
N MET A 205 10.78 3.91 5.58
CA MET A 205 10.42 4.00 6.99
C MET A 205 9.16 3.18 7.30
N PHE A 206 8.08 3.33 6.54
CA PHE A 206 6.85 2.58 6.81
C PHE A 206 7.02 1.07 6.56
N MET A 207 7.82 0.69 5.58
CA MET A 207 8.16 -0.72 5.34
C MET A 207 9.01 -1.31 6.47
N ALA A 208 9.94 -0.53 7.04
CA ALA A 208 10.71 -0.89 8.24
C ALA A 208 9.80 -1.07 9.46
N MET A 209 8.77 -0.24 9.62
CA MET A 209 7.72 -0.41 10.64
C MET A 209 6.79 -1.61 10.36
N GLY A 210 7.02 -2.34 9.28
CA GLY A 210 6.27 -3.53 8.91
C GLY A 210 4.90 -3.25 8.29
N LYS A 211 4.64 -2.04 7.81
CA LYS A 211 3.38 -1.71 7.14
C LYS A 211 3.27 -2.38 5.77
N PRO A 212 2.04 -2.58 5.25
CA PRO A 212 1.84 -3.10 3.90
C PRO A 212 2.41 -2.17 2.83
N GLU A 213 2.92 -2.74 1.73
CA GLU A 213 3.48 -2.00 0.59
C GLU A 213 2.54 -0.92 0.05
N ALA A 214 1.26 -1.24 -0.12
CA ALA A 214 0.27 -0.27 -0.63
C ALA A 214 0.10 0.94 0.30
N TYR A 215 0.17 0.72 1.62
CA TYR A 215 0.07 1.78 2.62
C TYR A 215 1.32 2.67 2.61
N ALA A 216 2.50 2.05 2.60
CA ALA A 216 3.78 2.77 2.51
C ALA A 216 3.87 3.63 1.24
N LYS A 217 3.44 3.07 0.09
CA LYS A 217 3.36 3.80 -1.18
C LYS A 217 2.42 5.01 -1.10
N SER A 218 1.21 4.83 -0.57
CA SER A 218 0.24 5.91 -0.43
C SER A 218 0.76 7.06 0.42
N LEU A 219 1.47 6.77 1.51
CA LEU A 219 2.07 7.80 2.36
C LEU A 219 3.31 8.44 1.73
N GLY A 220 4.10 7.68 0.99
CA GLY A 220 5.21 8.21 0.20
C GLY A 220 4.73 9.16 -0.90
N ASP A 221 3.66 8.81 -1.60
CA ASP A 221 3.05 9.65 -2.64
C ASP A 221 2.51 10.96 -2.05
N LEU A 222 1.84 10.89 -0.89
CA LEU A 222 1.38 12.07 -0.15
C LEU A 222 2.55 12.95 0.30
N ALA A 223 3.61 12.34 0.85
CA ALA A 223 4.81 13.07 1.26
C ALA A 223 5.52 13.75 0.07
N LYS A 224 5.55 13.10 -1.09
CA LYS A 224 6.08 13.71 -2.32
C LYS A 224 5.32 14.98 -2.71
N GLN A 225 3.99 14.94 -2.63
CA GLN A 225 3.14 16.10 -2.91
C GLN A 225 3.39 17.22 -1.90
N PHE A 226 3.42 16.91 -0.61
CA PHE A 226 3.77 17.90 0.41
C PHE A 226 5.16 18.49 0.21
N ALA A 227 6.14 17.69 -0.19
CA ALA A 227 7.49 18.16 -0.42
C ALA A 227 7.55 19.17 -1.58
N ALA A 228 6.77 18.93 -2.64
CA ALA A 228 6.66 19.85 -3.77
C ALA A 228 5.95 21.16 -3.39
N GLU A 229 4.82 21.06 -2.69
CA GLU A 229 4.03 22.24 -2.28
C GLU A 229 4.79 23.13 -1.27
N LEU A 230 5.58 22.52 -0.39
CA LEU A 230 6.37 23.24 0.62
C LEU A 230 7.77 23.65 0.13
N ASP A 231 8.15 23.27 -1.11
CA ASP A 231 9.52 23.33 -1.62
C ASP A 231 10.58 22.84 -0.62
N VAL A 232 10.39 21.62 -0.10
CA VAL A 232 11.29 21.06 0.93
C VAL A 232 12.71 20.95 0.38
N GLU A 233 13.65 21.55 1.12
CA GLU A 233 15.07 21.49 0.82
C GLU A 233 15.66 20.11 1.19
N LEU A 234 16.55 19.60 0.35
CA LEU A 234 17.31 18.39 0.64
C LEU A 234 18.68 18.75 1.21
N ILE A 235 18.92 18.39 2.47
CA ILE A 235 20.11 18.77 3.22
C ILE A 235 20.93 17.50 3.52
N ASP A 236 22.18 17.48 3.06
CA ASP A 236 23.15 16.45 3.46
C ASP A 236 23.78 16.78 4.82
N ASP A 237 22.99 16.56 5.87
CA ASP A 237 23.33 16.87 7.27
C ASP A 237 24.49 16.03 7.85
N ARG A 238 25.04 15.09 7.07
CA ARG A 238 26.21 14.29 7.44
C ARG A 238 27.52 15.06 7.27
N LEU A 239 27.54 16.04 6.38
CA LEU A 239 28.74 16.83 6.07
C LEU A 239 28.89 18.04 7.00
N THR A 240 27.81 18.43 7.68
CA THR A 240 27.77 19.55 8.63
C THR A 240 27.13 19.12 9.96
N PRO A 241 27.79 18.26 10.76
CA PRO A 241 27.19 17.72 11.98
C PRO A 241 26.86 18.77 13.05
N ASN A 242 27.44 19.97 12.97
CA ASN A 242 27.33 21.03 13.99
C ASN A 242 26.92 22.41 13.42
N THR A 243 26.48 22.46 12.17
CA THR A 243 25.97 23.71 11.58
C THR A 243 24.48 23.51 11.34
N PRO A 244 23.60 24.06 12.20
CA PRO A 244 22.20 24.18 11.82
C PRO A 244 22.21 24.93 10.49
N SER A 245 21.63 24.34 9.44
CA SER A 245 21.38 25.13 8.24
C SER A 245 20.61 26.36 8.71
N ILE A 246 21.07 27.54 8.33
CA ILE A 246 20.40 28.81 8.70
C ILE A 246 18.95 28.80 8.16
N PHE A 247 18.65 27.89 7.24
CA PHE A 247 17.34 27.63 6.64
C PHE A 247 16.61 26.38 7.21
N SER A 248 17.19 25.60 8.13
CA SER A 248 16.55 24.41 8.72
C SER A 248 15.50 24.70 9.81
N SER A 249 14.88 25.88 9.80
CA SER A 249 14.02 26.35 10.90
C SER A 249 12.69 25.60 11.08
N GLU A 250 12.40 24.57 10.30
CA GLU A 250 11.11 23.86 10.38
C GLU A 250 11.20 22.33 10.57
N VAL A 251 12.40 21.75 10.65
CA VAL A 251 12.52 20.30 10.86
C VAL A 251 12.44 19.97 12.34
N ASN A 252 11.43 19.18 12.72
CA ASN A 252 11.32 18.64 14.07
C ASN A 252 12.50 17.69 14.37
N GLN A 253 13.44 18.16 15.18
CA GLN A 253 14.66 17.44 15.53
C GLN A 253 14.41 16.19 16.39
N GLU A 254 13.33 16.18 17.17
CA GLU A 254 12.92 15.01 17.94
C GLU A 254 12.45 13.91 17.00
N LEU A 255 11.56 14.23 16.06
CA LEU A 255 11.11 13.29 15.02
C LEU A 255 12.28 12.80 14.16
N ALA A 256 13.20 13.68 13.76
CA ALA A 256 14.38 13.29 12.98
C ALA A 256 15.23 12.23 13.71
N ARG A 257 15.40 12.39 15.03
CA ARG A 257 16.08 11.40 15.88
C ARG A 257 15.27 10.10 16.03
N GLU A 258 13.95 10.20 16.24
CA GLU A 258 13.06 9.03 16.28
C GLU A 258 13.16 8.19 15.00
N ILE A 259 13.20 8.81 13.83
CA ILE A 259 13.38 8.14 12.53
C ILE A 259 14.74 7.45 12.46
N LYS A 260 15.82 8.15 12.85
CA LYS A 260 17.19 7.61 12.79
C LYS A 260 17.34 6.36 13.64
N GLU A 261 16.77 6.38 14.84
CA GLU A 261 16.86 5.29 15.79
C GLU A 261 15.76 4.23 15.60
N LEU A 262 14.71 4.54 14.84
CA LEU A 262 13.46 3.78 14.77
C LEU A 262 12.88 3.45 16.17
N ASN A 263 13.14 4.34 17.15
CA ASN A 263 12.87 4.12 18.57
C ASN A 263 11.42 4.52 18.96
N LYS A 264 11.02 4.13 20.19
CA LYS A 264 9.72 4.43 20.79
C LYS A 264 9.62 5.91 21.20
N GLY A 265 9.50 6.80 20.23
CA GLY A 265 9.12 8.18 20.50
C GLY A 265 7.66 8.45 20.20
N LYS A 266 7.19 9.61 20.66
CA LYS A 266 5.77 9.99 20.67
C LYS A 266 5.21 10.12 19.26
N HIS A 267 6.03 10.50 18.29
CA HIS A 267 5.59 10.73 16.92
C HIS A 267 5.43 9.44 16.11
N LEU A 268 6.31 8.46 16.32
CA LEU A 268 6.22 7.17 15.63
C LEU A 268 5.23 6.20 16.27
N GLU A 269 4.85 6.40 17.54
CA GLU A 269 3.92 5.53 18.27
C GLU A 269 2.54 5.44 17.61
N MET A 270 2.01 6.55 17.09
CA MET A 270 0.68 6.60 16.45
C MET A 270 0.58 5.70 15.21
N TRP A 271 1.72 5.33 14.62
CA TRP A 271 1.79 4.47 13.45
C TRP A 271 2.02 3.01 13.82
N ARG A 272 2.27 2.67 15.08
CA ARG A 272 2.42 1.26 15.47
C ARG A 272 1.07 0.53 15.47
N PRO A 273 1.04 -0.79 15.21
CA PRO A 273 -0.16 -1.57 15.47
C PRO A 273 -0.53 -1.42 16.95
N LYS A 274 -1.78 -1.09 17.26
CA LYS A 274 -2.27 -1.23 18.64
C LYS A 274 -2.16 -2.71 18.99
N GLU A 275 -1.39 -3.06 20.00
CA GLU A 275 -1.40 -4.42 20.54
C GLU A 275 -2.84 -4.73 20.95
N ALA A 276 -3.38 -5.83 20.45
CA ALA A 276 -4.69 -6.29 20.89
C ALA A 276 -4.54 -6.72 22.35
N VAL A 277 -5.18 -5.96 23.25
CA VAL A 277 -5.40 -6.36 24.65
C VAL A 277 -6.43 -7.48 24.68
#